data_AF-A0A0C1GPM8-F1
#
_entry.id   AF-A0A0C1GPM8-F1
#
_cell.length_a   1.000
_cell.length_b   1.000
_cell.length_c   1.000
_cell.angle_alpha   90.00
_cell.angle_beta   90.00
_cell.angle_gamma   90.00
#
_symmetry.space_group_name_H-M   'P 1'
#
loop_
_entity.id
_entity.type
_entity.pdbx_description
1 polymer ?
#
loop_
_entity_poly.entity_id
_entity_poly.type
_entity_poly.pdbx_seq_one_letter_code
_entity_poly.pdbx_strand_id
1 'polypeptide(L)'
;MTRSNRPPLGAIAFFAAAFALSAYFTFAAVQGDFGLFRRVEIQAEAEELQLDLGRLQSQAAEMENLTRRLSDDYLDLDLLDEQARSVLGLVRADEIVIR
;
A
#
# COMPACT_ATOMS: atom_id res chain seq x y z
N MET A 1 1.22 75.90 18.39
CA MET A 1 1.52 74.45 18.42
C MET A 1 0.92 73.80 17.19
N THR A 2 1.69 73.61 16.13
CA THR A 2 1.21 72.93 14.91
C THR A 2 1.54 71.45 15.01
N ARG A 3 0.53 70.62 15.26
CA ARG A 3 0.66 69.16 15.33
C ARG A 3 0.77 68.64 13.91
N SER A 4 1.95 68.21 13.50
CA SER A 4 2.16 67.60 12.19
C SER A 4 1.48 66.23 12.16
N ASN A 5 0.35 66.14 11.45
CA ASN A 5 -0.41 64.92 11.24
C ASN A 5 0.07 64.24 9.95
N ARG A 6 1.26 63.64 9.97
CA ARG A 6 1.73 62.82 8.85
C ARG A 6 1.07 61.45 8.94
N PRO A 7 0.39 60.96 7.88
CA PRO A 7 -0.26 59.66 7.91
C PRO A 7 0.77 58.55 8.18
N PRO A 8 0.44 57.51 8.97
CA PRO A 8 1.38 56.47 9.39
C PRO A 8 1.61 55.44 8.27
N LEU A 9 2.05 55.90 7.10
CA LEU A 9 2.23 55.09 5.90
C LEU A 9 3.15 53.88 6.12
N GLY A 10 4.20 54.04 6.94
CA GLY A 10 5.12 52.95 7.27
C GLY A 10 4.46 51.83 8.06
N ALA A 11 3.60 52.16 9.03
CA ALA A 11 2.86 51.15 9.79
C ALA A 11 1.84 50.43 8.91
N ILE A 12 1.13 51.18 8.06
CA ILE A 12 0.16 50.60 7.10
C ILE A 12 0.88 49.64 6.13
N ALA A 13 2.00 50.05 5.55
CA ALA A 13 2.77 49.20 4.64
C ALA A 13 3.30 47.94 5.34
N PHE A 14 3.79 48.08 6.58
CA PHE A 14 4.25 46.95 7.38
C PHE A 14 3.13 45.93 7.63
N PHE A 15 1.97 46.39 8.12
CA PHE A 15 0.84 45.48 8.37
C PHE A 15 0.30 44.88 7.09
N ALA A 16 0.20 45.65 6.00
CA ALA A 16 -0.23 45.13 4.70
C ALA A 16 0.70 44.00 4.20
N ALA A 17 2.03 44.20 4.29
CA ALA A 17 3.01 43.18 3.94
C ALA A 17 2.90 41.95 4.84
N ALA A 18 2.77 42.14 6.16
CA ALA A 18 2.62 41.05 7.13
C ALA A 18 1.36 40.21 6.85
N PHE A 19 0.22 40.87 6.56
CA PHE A 19 -1.01 40.18 6.19
C PHE A 19 -0.88 39.45 4.85
N ALA A 20 -0.27 40.07 3.84
CA ALA A 20 -0.04 39.43 2.54
C ALA A 20 0.83 38.17 2.67
N LEU A 21 1.93 38.25 3.41
CA LEU A 21 2.79 37.10 3.73
C LEU A 21 2.03 36.01 4.48
N SER A 22 1.27 36.39 5.52
CA SER A 22 0.49 35.43 6.32
C SER A 22 -0.56 34.71 5.47
N ALA A 23 -1.25 35.44 4.59
CA ALA A 23 -2.23 34.87 3.66
C ALA A 23 -1.55 33.92 2.66
N TYR A 24 -0.42 34.33 2.08
CA TYR A 24 0.35 33.48 1.16
C TYR A 24 0.81 32.18 1.81
N PHE A 25 1.39 32.26 3.02
CA PHE A 25 1.84 31.07 3.73
C PHE A 25 0.68 30.17 4.17
N THR A 26 -0.45 30.74 4.58
CA THR A 26 -1.66 29.96 4.89
C THR A 26 -2.16 29.23 3.64
N PHE A 27 -2.22 29.91 2.50
CA PHE A 27 -2.60 29.31 1.23
C PHE A 27 -1.63 28.19 0.82
N ALA A 28 -0.32 28.43 0.91
CA ALA A 28 0.71 27.46 0.55
C ALA A 28 0.73 26.24 1.50
N ALA A 29 0.45 26.43 2.80
CA ALA A 29 0.36 25.33 3.76
C ALA A 29 -0.87 24.44 3.51
N VAL A 30 -1.94 24.99 2.92
CA VAL A 30 -3.15 24.25 2.58
C VAL A 30 -3.01 23.56 1.22
N GLN A 31 -2.63 24.30 0.16
CA GLN A 31 -2.62 23.81 -1.22
C GLN A 31 -1.25 23.44 -1.80
N GLY A 32 -0.16 23.69 -1.08
CA GLY A 32 1.18 23.38 -1.58
C GLY A 32 1.48 21.88 -1.58
N ASP A 33 2.53 21.51 -2.33
CA ASP A 33 3.00 20.11 -2.45
C ASP A 33 3.44 19.50 -1.11
N PHE A 34 3.76 20.33 -0.11
CA PHE A 34 4.07 19.92 1.27
C PHE A 34 2.96 20.28 2.26
N GLY A 35 1.78 20.62 1.74
CA GLY A 35 0.64 21.03 2.54
C GLY A 35 0.00 19.87 3.31
N LEU A 36 -0.91 20.22 4.21
CA LEU A 36 -1.58 19.24 5.09
C LEU A 36 -2.35 18.17 4.29
N PHE A 37 -2.94 18.53 3.15
CA PHE A 37 -3.68 17.58 2.31
C PHE A 37 -2.79 16.53 1.67
N ARG A 38 -1.58 16.89 1.23
CA ARG A 38 -0.63 15.92 0.66
C ARG A 38 -0.27 14.83 1.67
N ARG A 39 -0.13 15.19 2.94
CA ARG A 39 0.17 14.22 4.00
C ARG A 39 -0.97 13.20 4.18
N VAL A 40 -2.22 13.64 4.09
CA VAL A 40 -3.39 12.74 4.17
C VAL A 40 -3.44 11.81 2.96
N GLU A 41 -3.19 12.33 1.76
CA GLU A 41 -3.14 11.54 0.53
C GLU A 41 -2.05 10.46 0.58
N ILE A 42 -0.82 10.84 0.95
CA ILE A 42 0.30 9.89 1.08
C ILE A 42 -0.02 8.81 2.13
N GLN A 43 -0.66 9.19 3.24
CA GLN A 43 -1.01 8.22 4.28
C GLN A 43 -2.06 7.22 3.79
N ALA A 44 -3.06 7.67 3.03
CA ALA A 44 -4.06 6.80 2.43
C ALA A 44 -3.44 5.86 1.38
N GLU A 45 -2.55 6.37 0.51
CA GLU A 45 -1.82 5.56 -0.46
C GLU A 45 -0.93 4.51 0.24
N ALA A 46 -0.26 4.90 1.33
CA ALA A 46 0.54 3.98 2.12
C ALA A 46 -0.30 2.87 2.78
N GLU A 47 -1.51 3.19 3.26
CA GLU A 47 -2.45 2.20 3.81
C GLU A 47 -2.91 1.21 2.73
N GLU A 48 -3.26 1.69 1.53
CA GLU A 48 -3.63 0.84 0.39
C GLU A 48 -2.49 -0.10 0.00
N LEU A 49 -1.27 0.44 -0.15
CA LEU A 49 -0.08 -0.35 -0.47
C LEU A 49 0.23 -1.41 0.59
N GLN A 50 -0.02 -1.13 1.87
CA GLN A 50 0.17 -2.12 2.95
C GLN A 50 -0.82 -3.28 2.84
N LEU A 51 -2.08 -3.01 2.49
CA LEU A 51 -3.08 -4.05 2.28
C LEU A 51 -2.69 -4.94 1.09
N ASP A 52 -2.25 -4.34 -0.01
CA ASP A 52 -1.81 -5.06 -1.19
C ASP A 52 -0.57 -5.91 -0.92
N LEU A 53 0.40 -5.37 -0.18
CA LEU A 53 1.58 -6.11 0.26
C LEU A 53 1.18 -7.33 1.09
N GLY A 54 0.27 -7.18 2.05
CA GLY A 54 -0.23 -8.31 2.86
C GLY A 54 -0.89 -9.39 2.01
N ARG A 55 -1.72 -8.99 1.04
CA ARG A 55 -2.36 -9.91 0.09
C ARG A 55 -1.30 -10.66 -0.74
N LEU A 56 -0.33 -9.96 -1.31
CA LEU A 56 0.72 -10.58 -2.11
C LEU A 56 1.61 -11.52 -1.29
N GLN A 57 1.92 -11.16 -0.04
CA GLN A 57 2.66 -12.03 0.87
C GLN A 57 1.89 -13.33 1.16
N SER A 58 0.57 -13.26 1.37
CA SER A 58 -0.24 -14.47 1.56
C SER A 58 -0.23 -15.37 0.33
N GLN A 59 -0.32 -14.79 -0.88
CA GLN A 59 -0.25 -15.54 -2.13
C GLN A 59 1.13 -16.18 -2.33
N ALA A 60 2.20 -15.44 -2.03
CA ALA A 60 3.56 -15.96 -2.08
C ALA A 60 3.74 -17.15 -1.12
N ALA A 61 3.27 -17.03 0.12
CA ALA A 61 3.34 -18.11 1.10
C ALA A 61 2.56 -19.36 0.68
N GLU A 62 1.39 -19.18 0.05
CA GLU A 62 0.61 -20.30 -0.51
C GLU A 62 1.37 -20.99 -1.64
N MET A 63 1.89 -20.23 -2.60
CA MET A 63 2.67 -20.78 -3.72
C MET A 63 3.96 -21.46 -3.25
N GLU A 64 4.65 -20.89 -2.26
CA GLU A 64 5.82 -21.51 -1.64
C GLU A 64 5.46 -22.84 -0.97
N ASN A 65 4.31 -22.92 -0.29
CA ASN A 65 3.84 -24.16 0.32
C ASN A 65 3.54 -25.23 -0.74
N LEU A 66 2.79 -24.87 -1.79
CA LEU A 66 2.48 -25.77 -2.90
C LEU A 66 3.75 -26.27 -3.59
N THR A 67 4.69 -25.36 -3.84
CA THR A 67 5.98 -25.69 -4.47
C THR A 67 6.81 -26.61 -3.57
N ARG A 68 6.86 -26.36 -2.25
CA ARG A 68 7.52 -27.27 -1.30
C ARG A 68 6.89 -28.65 -1.30
N ARG A 69 5.55 -28.74 -1.32
CA ARG A 69 4.85 -30.03 -1.34
C ARG A 69 5.04 -30.82 -2.64
N LEU A 70 5.41 -30.14 -3.72
CA LEU A 70 5.77 -30.76 -5.00
C LEU A 70 7.27 -31.05 -5.13
N SER A 71 8.11 -30.61 -4.18
CA SER A 71 9.56 -30.84 -4.23
C SER A 71 9.92 -32.27 -3.83
N ASP A 72 10.92 -32.86 -4.50
CA ASP A 72 11.33 -34.26 -4.32
C ASP A 72 11.64 -34.65 -2.86
N ASP A 73 12.10 -33.70 -2.03
CA ASP A 73 12.38 -33.94 -0.60
C ASP A 73 11.12 -34.14 0.26
N TYR A 74 9.94 -33.72 -0.23
CA TYR A 74 8.64 -33.82 0.45
C TYR A 74 7.55 -34.48 -0.42
N LEU A 75 7.89 -34.90 -1.64
CA LEU A 75 6.99 -35.56 -2.58
C LEU A 75 6.83 -37.03 -2.20
N ASP A 76 5.71 -37.34 -1.55
CA ASP A 76 5.35 -38.72 -1.23
C ASP A 76 4.83 -39.43 -2.49
N LEU A 77 5.68 -40.30 -3.06
CA LEU A 77 5.38 -41.07 -4.25
C LEU A 77 4.17 -42.00 -4.06
N ASP A 78 3.91 -42.45 -2.83
CA ASP A 78 2.74 -43.29 -2.54
C ASP A 78 1.46 -42.47 -2.63
N LEU A 79 1.46 -41.23 -2.12
CA LEU A 79 0.32 -40.30 -2.30
C LEU A 79 0.10 -39.90 -3.75
N LEU A 80 1.17 -39.79 -4.55
CA LEU A 80 1.07 -39.50 -5.98
C LEU A 80 0.45 -40.68 -6.75
N ASP A 81 0.86 -41.92 -6.43
CA ASP A 81 0.32 -43.15 -7.03
C ASP A 81 -1.16 -43.34 -6.65
N GLU A 82 -1.53 -43.08 -5.39
CA GLU A 82 -2.93 -43.09 -4.94
C GLU A 82 -3.77 -42.02 -5.64
N GLN A 83 -3.27 -40.80 -5.82
CA GLN A 83 -3.99 -39.78 -6.59
C GLN A 83 -4.08 -40.13 -8.08
N ALA A 84 -3.05 -40.75 -8.67
CA ALA A 84 -3.11 -41.24 -10.05
C ALA A 84 -4.16 -42.35 -10.21
N ARG A 85 -4.23 -43.31 -9.27
CA ARG A 85 -5.28 -44.32 -9.20
C ARG A 85 -6.67 -43.69 -9.05
N SER A 86 -6.83 -42.77 -8.09
CA SER A 86 -8.13 -42.15 -7.78
C SER A 86 -8.66 -41.24 -8.89
N VAL A 87 -7.79 -40.45 -9.54
CA VAL A 87 -8.22 -39.43 -10.51
C VAL A 87 -8.19 -39.97 -11.94
N LEU A 88 -7.13 -40.69 -12.31
CA LEU A 88 -6.93 -41.18 -13.67
C LEU A 88 -7.45 -42.61 -13.86
N GLY A 89 -7.91 -43.28 -12.79
CA GLY A 89 -8.29 -44.69 -12.85
C GLY A 89 -7.11 -45.59 -13.22
N LEU A 90 -5.89 -45.16 -12.90
CA LEU A 90 -4.67 -45.85 -13.27
C LEU A 90 -4.59 -47.17 -12.51
N VAL A 91 -4.83 -48.30 -13.16
CA VAL A 91 -4.75 -49.64 -12.54
C VAL A 91 -3.73 -50.45 -13.32
N ARG A 92 -2.82 -51.14 -12.62
CA ARG A 92 -1.86 -52.02 -13.32
C ARG A 92 -2.60 -53.19 -13.97
N ALA A 93 -2.05 -53.70 -15.08
CA ALA A 93 -2.69 -54.75 -15.87
C ALA A 93 -2.99 -56.05 -15.09
N ASP A 94 -2.41 -56.21 -13.90
CA ASP A 94 -2.52 -57.33 -12.97
C ASP A 94 -3.37 -57.05 -11.70
N GLU A 95 -3.96 -55.87 -11.53
CA GLU A 95 -4.76 -55.50 -10.35
C GLU A 95 -6.29 -55.65 -10.60
N ILE A 96 -7.01 -56.27 -9.66
CA ILE A 96 -8.48 -56.47 -9.71
C ILE A 96 -9.15 -55.60 -8.64
N VAL A 97 -10.00 -54.66 -9.08
CA VAL A 97 -10.82 -53.82 -8.17
C VAL A 97 -12.01 -54.64 -7.67
N ILE A 98 -12.04 -54.95 -6.37
CA ILE A 98 -13.19 -55.58 -5.72
C ILE A 98 -14.05 -54.48 -5.09
N ARG A 99 -15.33 -54.45 -5.48
CA ARG A 99 -16.35 -53.48 -5.04
C ARG A 99 -17.06 -53.94 -3.77
#